data_AF-A0A2E7B971-F1
#
_entry.id   AF-A0A2E7B971-F1
#
_cell.length_a   1.000
_cell.length_b   1.000
_cell.length_c   1.000
_cell.angle_alpha   90.00
_cell.angle_beta   90.00
_cell.angle_gamma   90.00
#
_symmetry.space_group_name_H-M   'P 1'
#
loop_
_entity.id
_entity.type
_entity.pdbx_description
1 polymer ?
#
loop_
_entity_poly.entity_id
_entity_poly.type
_entity_poly.pdbx_seq_one_letter_code
_entity_poly.pdbx_strand_id
1 'polypeptide(L)'
;MSADLGSLAAALKAASLKDLATARAGQASLHAAGWTADLSRQYLDADADAALLAHGADAGLETAASSLFNGDIVNPSENRPALHWALRAQAPLSGEAEKVRQSVLPALEFARRLQQGDIRTVSGEPYKAVLHIGIGGSDFGPRLIADAFSDLATPGIDLRFCANVDPWDLDHALTGLDPATTLVIGVSKSFGTEETLYNLDRARKWMEASLGEEAGRQIALVTANPERAKAWLGSNDGYLFDMPLPVGGRFSLWSSASLACMIYLKAGTFEAILKGAADMDAHTRSAPLAENLPMRLALLDFWNASFLERSMRVMLAYSHRLRMLPTYLQQLEMESNGKSVGPGGVPSPYSTAPALWGGEGSVGQHSYHQWLHQGSRSVPSEFILAPDFDRDPEGITALTAHALAQAEVLANGRSLEEVKAEEPDLSDAVAKQKVHAGGRASSFLHHKAFGPEAFGSLIALYEHRTYFAGKLWGLNPFDQWGVERGKTMATRLKPALSGNNTADDPVTAALIKDLG
;
A
#
# COMPACT_ATOMS: atom_id res chain seq x y z
N MET A 1 -16.15 24.14 -26.03
CA MET A 1 -15.88 22.78 -26.55
C MET A 1 -14.83 22.20 -25.63
N SER A 2 -15.16 21.19 -24.82
CA SER A 2 -14.09 20.46 -24.12
C SER A 2 -13.23 19.80 -25.19
N ALA A 3 -11.92 20.01 -25.13
CA ALA A 3 -11.00 19.34 -26.02
C ALA A 3 -11.06 17.83 -25.76
N ASP A 4 -10.99 17.03 -26.82
CA ASP A 4 -10.92 15.58 -26.72
C ASP A 4 -9.56 15.17 -26.11
N LEU A 5 -9.59 14.50 -24.94
CA LEU A 5 -8.40 14.02 -24.24
C LEU A 5 -7.54 13.11 -25.13
N GLY A 6 -8.15 12.33 -26.03
CA GLY A 6 -7.41 11.48 -26.98
C GLY A 6 -6.54 12.29 -27.94
N SER A 7 -7.09 13.36 -28.50
CA SER A 7 -6.38 14.26 -29.41
C SER A 7 -5.22 15.00 -28.71
N LEU A 8 -5.45 15.47 -27.48
CA LEU A 8 -4.39 16.10 -26.67
C LEU A 8 -3.27 15.10 -26.33
N ALA A 9 -3.61 13.87 -25.99
CA ALA A 9 -2.64 12.83 -25.68
C ALA A 9 -1.77 12.48 -26.89
N ALA A 10 -2.38 12.39 -28.08
CA ALA A 10 -1.65 12.13 -29.32
C ALA A 10 -0.63 13.24 -29.63
N ALA A 11 -1.00 14.50 -29.43
CA ALA A 11 -0.09 15.63 -29.60
C ALA A 11 1.06 15.59 -28.58
N LEU A 12 0.75 15.37 -27.30
CA LEU A 12 1.74 15.35 -26.22
C LEU A 12 2.69 14.15 -26.29
N LYS A 13 2.25 12.98 -26.79
CA LYS A 13 3.13 11.83 -27.06
C LYS A 13 4.25 12.14 -28.05
N ALA A 14 4.04 13.10 -28.96
CA ALA A 14 5.02 13.54 -29.95
C ALA A 14 5.86 14.74 -29.49
N ALA A 15 5.50 15.36 -28.36
CA ALA A 15 6.18 16.55 -27.84
C ALA A 15 7.49 16.19 -27.10
N SER A 16 8.39 17.16 -27.01
CA SER A 16 9.57 17.09 -26.16
C SER A 16 9.18 17.25 -24.70
N LEU A 17 9.37 16.21 -23.89
CA LEU A 17 9.14 16.30 -22.44
C LEU A 17 10.01 17.37 -21.78
N LYS A 18 11.24 17.56 -22.28
CA LYS A 18 12.16 18.59 -21.79
C LYS A 18 11.59 19.99 -21.97
N ASP A 19 10.97 20.27 -23.12
CA ASP A 19 10.36 21.57 -23.41
C ASP A 19 9.09 21.77 -22.58
N LEU A 20 8.26 20.73 -22.44
CA LEU A 20 7.09 20.74 -21.57
C LEU A 20 7.48 21.03 -20.10
N ALA A 21 8.49 20.32 -19.58
CA ALA A 21 8.97 20.51 -18.23
C ALA A 21 9.56 21.91 -18.03
N THR A 22 10.28 22.44 -19.01
CA THR A 22 10.83 23.81 -18.99
C THR A 22 9.71 24.86 -18.96
N ALA A 23 8.68 24.70 -19.79
CA ALA A 23 7.53 25.60 -19.81
C ALA A 23 6.72 25.58 -18.49
N ARG A 24 6.85 24.49 -17.72
CA ARG A 24 6.17 24.29 -16.44
C ARG A 24 7.08 24.48 -15.22
N ALA A 25 8.35 24.81 -15.43
CA ALA A 25 9.30 25.03 -14.34
C ALA A 25 8.84 26.21 -13.47
N GLY A 26 8.81 26.00 -12.15
CA GLY A 26 8.35 27.02 -11.20
C GLY A 26 6.83 27.21 -11.13
N GLN A 27 6.03 26.37 -11.82
CA GLN A 27 4.60 26.29 -11.54
C GLN A 27 4.36 25.89 -10.07
N ALA A 28 3.27 26.40 -9.50
CA ALA A 28 2.91 26.09 -8.12
C ALA A 28 2.74 24.57 -7.95
N SER A 29 3.43 24.02 -6.96
CA SER A 29 3.27 22.62 -6.56
C SER A 29 1.94 22.41 -5.84
N LEU A 30 1.48 21.17 -5.81
CA LEU A 30 0.34 20.78 -4.99
C LEU A 30 0.80 20.53 -3.56
N HIS A 31 0.01 20.95 -2.58
CA HIS A 31 0.35 20.81 -1.16
C HIS A 31 -0.81 20.21 -0.37
N ALA A 32 -0.53 19.24 0.50
CA ALA A 32 -1.52 18.65 1.40
C ALA A 32 -0.84 17.97 2.60
N ALA A 33 -1.28 18.28 3.83
CA ALA A 33 -0.77 17.67 5.06
C ALA A 33 0.78 17.55 5.13
N GLY A 34 1.48 18.64 4.76
CA GLY A 34 2.94 18.74 4.74
C GLY A 34 3.64 18.17 3.50
N TRP A 35 2.94 17.39 2.68
CA TRP A 35 3.45 16.89 1.40
C TRP A 35 3.40 17.95 0.31
N THR A 36 4.42 17.95 -0.55
CA THR A 36 4.50 18.75 -1.76
C THR A 36 4.68 17.83 -2.95
N ALA A 37 3.92 18.05 -4.02
CA ALA A 37 4.03 17.28 -5.25
C ALA A 37 4.29 18.18 -6.46
N ASP A 38 5.36 17.88 -7.19
CA ASP A 38 5.72 18.47 -8.47
C ASP A 38 5.34 17.51 -9.61
N LEU A 39 4.52 18.02 -10.54
CA LEU A 39 4.04 17.30 -11.72
C LEU A 39 4.56 17.90 -13.03
N SER A 40 5.60 18.73 -12.97
CA SER A 40 6.14 19.47 -14.12
C SER A 40 6.78 18.55 -15.17
N ARG A 41 7.39 17.43 -14.74
CA ARG A 41 8.00 16.41 -15.60
C ARG A 41 6.99 15.35 -16.09
N GLN A 42 5.78 15.77 -16.40
CA GLN A 42 4.74 14.91 -16.99
C GLN A 42 4.44 15.35 -18.42
N TYR A 43 3.99 14.42 -19.27
CA TYR A 43 3.44 14.75 -20.59
C TYR A 43 2.05 15.37 -20.42
N LEU A 44 2.04 16.60 -19.96
CA LEU A 44 0.87 17.35 -19.54
C LEU A 44 1.17 18.83 -19.75
N ASP A 45 0.38 19.51 -20.57
CA ASP A 45 0.39 20.95 -20.75
C ASP A 45 -0.86 21.60 -20.11
N ALA A 46 -1.04 22.91 -20.31
CA ALA A 46 -2.17 23.64 -19.72
C ALA A 46 -3.53 23.18 -20.27
N ASP A 47 -3.61 22.85 -21.57
CA ASP A 47 -4.86 22.43 -22.21
C ASP A 47 -5.27 21.02 -21.75
N ALA A 48 -4.31 20.11 -21.65
CA ALA A 48 -4.53 18.77 -21.09
C ALA A 48 -4.85 18.81 -19.59
N ASP A 49 -4.21 19.67 -18.79
CA ASP A 49 -4.55 19.81 -17.37
C ASP A 49 -5.97 20.36 -17.19
N ALA A 50 -6.36 21.39 -17.96
CA ALA A 50 -7.71 21.92 -17.96
C ALA A 50 -8.76 20.88 -18.40
N ALA A 51 -8.46 20.10 -19.44
CA ALA A 51 -9.34 19.03 -19.91
C ALA A 51 -9.48 17.90 -18.88
N LEU A 52 -8.40 17.53 -18.18
CA LEU A 52 -8.43 16.54 -17.10
C LEU A 52 -9.24 17.04 -15.90
N LEU A 53 -9.10 18.30 -15.51
CA LEU A 53 -9.91 18.90 -14.44
C LEU A 53 -11.39 18.91 -14.82
N ALA A 54 -11.73 19.28 -16.05
CA ALA A 54 -13.11 19.20 -16.55
C ALA A 54 -13.63 17.75 -16.52
N HIS A 55 -12.83 16.78 -16.94
CA HIS A 55 -13.19 15.37 -16.89
C HIS A 55 -13.40 14.87 -15.45
N GLY A 56 -12.55 15.28 -14.51
CA GLY A 56 -12.71 14.95 -13.08
C GLY A 56 -13.97 15.56 -12.46
N ALA A 57 -14.33 16.78 -12.88
CA ALA A 57 -15.59 17.41 -12.48
C ALA A 57 -16.80 16.66 -13.04
N ASP A 58 -16.78 16.29 -14.32
CA ASP A 58 -17.84 15.51 -14.98
C ASP A 58 -17.98 14.10 -14.36
N ALA A 59 -16.86 13.48 -13.97
CA ALA A 59 -16.84 12.21 -13.23
C ALA A 59 -17.34 12.35 -11.78
N GLY A 60 -17.49 13.57 -11.27
CA GLY A 60 -18.02 13.88 -9.95
C GLY A 60 -17.06 13.52 -8.82
N LEU A 61 -15.76 13.83 -8.93
CA LEU A 61 -14.76 13.50 -7.90
C LEU A 61 -15.05 14.14 -6.54
N GLU A 62 -15.50 15.40 -6.50
CA GLU A 62 -15.86 16.10 -5.26
C GLU A 62 -17.11 15.48 -4.60
N THR A 63 -18.10 15.09 -5.43
CA THR A 63 -19.26 14.32 -4.96
C THR A 63 -18.83 12.95 -4.43
N ALA A 64 -17.89 12.28 -5.08
CA ALA A 64 -17.35 11.00 -4.63
C ALA A 64 -16.66 11.14 -3.25
N ALA A 65 -15.88 12.20 -3.04
CA ALA A 65 -15.30 12.50 -1.73
C ALA A 65 -16.39 12.68 -0.67
N SER A 66 -17.42 13.48 -0.97
CA SER A 66 -18.57 13.69 -0.09
C SER A 66 -19.26 12.37 0.25
N SER A 67 -19.51 11.50 -0.75
CA SER A 67 -20.14 10.20 -0.53
C SER A 67 -19.31 9.26 0.34
N LEU A 68 -17.99 9.22 0.13
CA LEU A 68 -17.09 8.43 0.98
C LEU A 68 -17.17 8.87 2.45
N PHE A 69 -17.08 10.18 2.70
CA PHE A 69 -17.05 10.73 4.06
C PHE A 69 -18.42 10.83 4.75
N ASN A 70 -19.52 10.83 3.98
CA ASN A 70 -20.88 10.74 4.52
C ASN A 70 -21.28 9.30 4.88
N GLY A 71 -20.46 8.31 4.50
CA GLY A 71 -20.79 6.90 4.70
C GLY A 71 -21.87 6.40 3.74
N ASP A 72 -21.94 6.98 2.54
CA ASP A 72 -22.80 6.46 1.47
C ASP A 72 -22.29 5.10 0.97
N ILE A 73 -23.14 4.40 0.22
CA ILE A 73 -22.76 3.12 -0.41
C ILE A 73 -21.82 3.41 -1.59
N VAL A 74 -20.52 3.29 -1.32
CA VAL A 74 -19.45 3.38 -2.33
C VAL A 74 -18.89 2.02 -2.73
N ASN A 75 -19.28 0.95 -2.03
CA ASN A 75 -19.04 -0.44 -2.40
C ASN A 75 -20.38 -1.10 -2.78
N PRO A 76 -20.86 -0.89 -4.02
CA PRO A 76 -22.18 -1.36 -4.44
C PRO A 76 -22.28 -2.88 -4.56
N SER A 77 -21.18 -3.59 -4.88
CA SER A 77 -21.22 -5.05 -5.05
C SER A 77 -21.52 -5.79 -3.73
N GLU A 78 -21.17 -5.18 -2.60
CA GLU A 78 -21.49 -5.71 -1.27
C GLU A 78 -22.58 -4.90 -0.54
N ASN A 79 -23.16 -3.89 -1.21
CA ASN A 79 -24.14 -2.96 -0.64
C ASN A 79 -23.67 -2.31 0.68
N ARG A 80 -22.44 -1.77 0.69
CA ARG A 80 -21.78 -1.27 1.91
C ARG A 80 -21.13 0.11 1.70
N PRO A 81 -20.99 0.89 2.78
CA PRO A 81 -20.05 1.99 2.80
C PRO A 81 -18.60 1.50 2.93
N ALA A 82 -17.65 2.39 2.66
CA ALA A 82 -16.23 2.20 2.98
C ALA A 82 -15.83 3.23 4.05
N LEU A 83 -15.51 2.76 5.26
CA LEU A 83 -15.35 3.62 6.45
C LEU A 83 -13.96 3.56 7.08
N HIS A 84 -12.92 3.21 6.32
CA HIS A 84 -11.55 3.13 6.83
C HIS A 84 -11.05 4.48 7.40
N TRP A 85 -11.49 5.61 6.82
CA TRP A 85 -11.22 6.95 7.34
C TRP A 85 -11.79 7.20 8.75
N ALA A 86 -12.87 6.49 9.13
CA ALA A 86 -13.48 6.68 10.44
C ALA A 86 -12.57 6.18 11.59
N LEU A 87 -11.70 5.20 11.32
CA LEU A 87 -10.75 4.65 12.32
C LEU A 87 -9.78 5.71 12.86
N ARG A 88 -9.51 6.74 12.05
CA ARG A 88 -8.54 7.81 12.29
C ARG A 88 -9.17 9.18 12.54
N ALA A 89 -10.51 9.26 12.56
CA ALA A 89 -11.21 10.52 12.76
C ALA A 89 -10.89 11.14 14.14
N GLN A 90 -10.64 12.45 14.13
CA GLN A 90 -10.39 13.27 15.32
C GLN A 90 -11.65 13.99 15.81
N ALA A 91 -12.60 14.23 14.91
CA ALA A 91 -13.88 14.84 15.24
C ALA A 91 -14.91 13.77 15.66
N PRO A 92 -15.91 14.13 16.49
CA PRO A 92 -17.02 13.24 16.80
C PRO A 92 -17.73 12.75 15.55
N LEU A 93 -18.07 11.45 15.50
CA LEU A 93 -18.84 10.86 14.42
C LEU A 93 -20.23 10.42 14.92
N SER A 94 -21.03 9.88 14.01
CA SER A 94 -22.33 9.30 14.33
C SER A 94 -22.58 8.04 13.50
N GLY A 95 -23.60 7.28 13.89
CA GLY A 95 -24.04 6.09 13.16
C GLY A 95 -22.97 5.01 13.06
N GLU A 96 -22.83 4.41 11.87
CA GLU A 96 -21.88 3.31 11.63
C GLU A 96 -20.42 3.78 11.69
N ALA A 97 -20.13 5.02 11.26
CA ALA A 97 -18.78 5.56 11.30
C ALA A 97 -18.25 5.70 12.74
N GLU A 98 -19.12 6.07 13.69
CA GLU A 98 -18.77 6.10 15.12
C GLU A 98 -18.43 4.70 15.65
N LYS A 99 -19.22 3.67 15.29
CA LYS A 99 -18.90 2.28 15.69
C LYS A 99 -17.54 1.84 15.15
N VAL A 100 -17.24 2.19 13.89
CA VAL A 100 -15.93 1.90 13.29
C VAL A 100 -14.81 2.62 14.06
N ARG A 101 -14.98 3.90 14.41
CA ARG A 101 -14.00 4.61 15.25
C ARG A 101 -13.80 3.95 16.61
N GLN A 102 -14.88 3.56 17.27
CA GLN A 102 -14.83 2.90 18.58
C GLN A 102 -14.13 1.54 18.52
N SER A 103 -14.16 0.84 17.39
CA SER A 103 -13.57 -0.50 17.24
C SER A 103 -12.04 -0.56 17.47
N VAL A 104 -11.30 0.52 17.21
CA VAL A 104 -9.83 0.55 17.39
C VAL A 104 -9.39 0.94 18.80
N LEU A 105 -10.24 1.61 19.58
CA LEU A 105 -9.88 2.10 20.91
C LEU A 105 -9.50 0.96 21.89
N PRO A 106 -10.19 -0.19 21.93
CA PRO A 106 -9.78 -1.31 22.77
C PRO A 106 -8.38 -1.85 22.45
N ALA A 107 -7.99 -1.86 21.18
CA ALA A 107 -6.65 -2.31 20.76
C ALA A 107 -5.56 -1.34 21.20
N LEU A 108 -5.80 -0.03 21.07
CA LEU A 108 -4.90 1.01 21.59
C LEU A 108 -4.76 0.92 23.11
N GLU A 109 -5.87 0.71 23.82
CA GLU A 109 -5.86 0.59 25.28
C GLU A 109 -5.16 -0.69 25.74
N PHE A 110 -5.38 -1.81 25.04
CA PHE A 110 -4.64 -3.04 25.30
C PHE A 110 -3.13 -2.83 25.18
N ALA A 111 -2.68 -2.15 24.12
CA ALA A 111 -1.27 -1.85 23.93
C ALA A 111 -0.69 -0.97 25.07
N ARG A 112 -1.43 0.04 25.53
CA ARG A 112 -1.03 0.88 26.68
C ARG A 112 -0.89 0.07 27.95
N ARG A 113 -1.90 -0.76 28.26
CA ARG A 113 -1.91 -1.59 29.48
C ARG A 113 -0.81 -2.64 29.46
N LEU A 114 -0.49 -3.23 28.31
CA LEU A 114 0.66 -4.11 28.16
C LEU A 114 1.98 -3.38 28.43
N GLN A 115 2.15 -2.17 27.89
CA GLN A 115 3.33 -1.33 28.14
C GLN A 115 3.48 -0.90 29.59
N GLN A 116 2.37 -0.66 30.29
CA GLN A 116 2.36 -0.33 31.72
C GLN A 116 2.62 -1.56 32.60
N GLY A 117 2.55 -2.77 32.03
CA GLY A 117 2.72 -4.02 32.74
C GLY A 117 1.46 -4.50 33.48
N ASP A 118 0.28 -4.01 33.10
CA ASP A 118 -1.00 -4.49 33.61
C ASP A 118 -1.45 -5.78 32.91
N ILE A 119 -1.02 -5.96 31.66
CA ILE A 119 -1.24 -7.17 30.86
C ILE A 119 0.09 -7.91 30.76
N ARG A 120 0.12 -9.12 31.31
CA ARG A 120 1.32 -9.95 31.44
C ARG A 120 1.08 -11.34 30.87
N THR A 121 2.14 -12.12 30.76
CA THR A 121 2.07 -13.54 30.41
C THR A 121 1.30 -14.32 31.48
N VAL A 122 1.00 -15.59 31.22
CA VAL A 122 0.33 -16.46 32.20
C VAL A 122 1.15 -16.59 33.50
N SER A 123 2.48 -16.55 33.41
CA SER A 123 3.37 -16.59 34.56
C SER A 123 3.52 -15.25 35.31
N GLY A 124 2.92 -14.17 34.80
CA GLY A 124 3.08 -12.82 35.36
C GLY A 124 4.36 -12.10 34.92
N GLU A 125 5.08 -12.64 33.93
CA GLU A 125 6.25 -12.00 33.32
C GLU A 125 5.83 -10.99 32.23
N PRO A 126 6.66 -10.00 31.88
CA PRO A 126 6.47 -9.21 30.68
C PRO A 126 6.57 -10.07 29.41
N TYR A 127 5.78 -9.73 28.39
CA TYR A 127 5.96 -10.30 27.05
C TYR A 127 7.32 -9.85 26.47
N LYS A 128 8.02 -10.79 25.85
CA LYS A 128 9.30 -10.57 25.15
C LYS A 128 9.17 -10.67 23.63
N ALA A 129 8.08 -11.24 23.15
CA ALA A 129 7.82 -11.36 21.73
C ALA A 129 6.33 -11.23 21.38
N VAL A 130 6.08 -10.77 20.16
CA VAL A 130 4.77 -10.77 19.52
C VAL A 130 4.89 -11.50 18.19
N LEU A 131 4.08 -12.52 17.97
CA LEU A 131 3.96 -13.21 16.69
C LEU A 131 2.67 -12.76 16.00
N HIS A 132 2.79 -12.01 14.92
CA HIS A 132 1.67 -11.59 14.08
C HIS A 132 1.41 -12.61 12.96
N ILE A 133 0.19 -13.13 12.87
CA ILE A 133 -0.23 -14.08 11.85
C ILE A 133 -1.38 -13.49 11.04
N GLY A 134 -1.15 -13.24 9.76
CA GLY A 134 -2.14 -12.68 8.83
C GLY A 134 -1.60 -12.68 7.41
N ILE A 135 -2.46 -12.54 6.41
CA ILE A 135 -2.05 -12.51 5.00
C ILE A 135 -2.72 -11.35 4.24
N GLY A 136 -2.03 -10.81 3.24
CA GLY A 136 -2.53 -9.71 2.41
C GLY A 136 -2.77 -8.46 3.24
N GLY A 137 -4.02 -8.00 3.30
CA GLY A 137 -4.36 -6.74 3.96
C GLY A 137 -4.19 -6.79 5.48
N SER A 138 -4.24 -8.00 6.06
CA SER A 138 -3.95 -8.26 7.46
C SER A 138 -2.45 -8.24 7.79
N ASP A 139 -1.56 -8.08 6.80
CA ASP A 139 -0.12 -8.28 6.95
C ASP A 139 0.72 -7.15 6.36
N PHE A 140 0.49 -6.80 5.09
CA PHE A 140 1.32 -5.79 4.41
C PHE A 140 1.29 -4.42 5.08
N GLY A 141 0.13 -3.99 5.58
CA GLY A 141 0.00 -2.73 6.33
C GLY A 141 0.79 -2.74 7.65
N PRO A 142 0.51 -3.70 8.56
CA PRO A 142 1.30 -3.88 9.78
C PRO A 142 2.81 -4.03 9.53
N ARG A 143 3.24 -4.83 8.54
CA ARG A 143 4.67 -4.97 8.20
C ARG A 143 5.29 -3.66 7.75
N LEU A 144 4.58 -2.87 6.93
CA LEU A 144 5.05 -1.56 6.52
C LEU A 144 5.26 -0.63 7.72
N ILE A 145 4.32 -0.58 8.68
CA ILE A 145 4.45 0.24 9.89
C ILE A 145 5.64 -0.21 10.75
N ALA A 146 5.72 -1.52 11.04
CA ALA A 146 6.76 -2.07 11.90
C ALA A 146 8.16 -1.85 11.31
N ASP A 147 8.30 -2.02 10.00
CA ASP A 147 9.54 -1.75 9.29
C ASP A 147 9.92 -0.26 9.30
N ALA A 148 8.96 0.61 8.95
CA ALA A 148 9.18 2.04 8.84
C ALA A 148 9.64 2.70 10.13
N PHE A 149 9.27 2.15 11.29
CA PHE A 149 9.51 2.74 12.61
C PHE A 149 10.18 1.77 13.61
N SER A 150 10.93 0.79 13.11
CA SER A 150 11.67 -0.17 13.96
C SER A 150 12.65 0.49 14.95
N ASP A 151 13.12 1.70 14.68
CA ASP A 151 13.92 2.51 15.59
C ASP A 151 13.13 3.11 16.78
N LEU A 152 11.80 3.16 16.69
CA LEU A 152 10.90 3.58 17.76
C LEU A 152 10.33 2.39 18.55
N ALA A 153 10.81 1.17 18.27
CA ALA A 153 10.38 -0.05 18.90
C ALA A 153 10.53 -0.02 20.43
N THR A 154 9.60 -0.69 21.10
CA THR A 154 9.65 -0.94 22.54
C THR A 154 10.82 -1.88 22.82
N PRO A 155 11.81 -1.46 23.64
CA PRO A 155 12.96 -2.28 23.94
C PRO A 155 12.54 -3.62 24.54
N GLY A 156 13.11 -4.72 24.04
CA GLY A 156 12.88 -6.06 24.56
C GLY A 156 11.64 -6.77 24.03
N ILE A 157 10.91 -6.19 23.07
CA ILE A 157 9.85 -6.90 22.32
C ILE A 157 10.36 -7.25 20.92
N ASP A 158 10.49 -8.54 20.64
CA ASP A 158 10.74 -9.06 19.29
C ASP A 158 9.41 -9.23 18.54
N LEU A 159 9.21 -8.49 17.46
CA LEU A 159 8.02 -8.60 16.61
C LEU A 159 8.32 -9.47 15.38
N ARG A 160 7.64 -10.61 15.30
CA ARG A 160 7.72 -11.55 14.18
C ARG A 160 6.41 -11.58 13.42
N PHE A 161 6.49 -11.96 12.15
CA PHE A 161 5.33 -12.05 11.28
C PHE A 161 5.34 -13.36 10.50
N CYS A 162 4.17 -13.95 10.31
CA CYS A 162 3.93 -15.13 9.49
C CYS A 162 2.66 -14.91 8.64
N ALA A 163 2.76 -15.18 7.34
CA ALA A 163 1.68 -14.94 6.39
C ALA A 163 1.44 -16.13 5.45
N ASN A 164 2.51 -16.76 4.97
CA ASN A 164 2.45 -17.78 3.93
C ASN A 164 1.99 -19.13 4.52
N VAL A 165 1.29 -19.93 3.71
CA VAL A 165 0.94 -21.31 4.06
C VAL A 165 2.13 -22.27 3.94
N ASP A 166 3.20 -21.85 3.25
CA ASP A 166 4.49 -22.53 3.30
C ASP A 166 4.92 -22.74 4.76
N PRO A 167 5.05 -24.00 5.23
CA PRO A 167 5.32 -24.29 6.63
C PRO A 167 6.58 -23.60 7.18
N TRP A 168 7.56 -23.33 6.31
CA TRP A 168 8.81 -22.68 6.67
C TRP A 168 8.63 -21.26 7.19
N ASP A 169 7.61 -20.52 6.72
CA ASP A 169 7.37 -19.14 7.14
C ASP A 169 7.07 -19.07 8.64
N LEU A 170 6.21 -19.96 9.14
CA LEU A 170 5.95 -20.07 10.58
C LEU A 170 7.15 -20.61 11.36
N ASP A 171 7.83 -21.64 10.84
CA ASP A 171 9.01 -22.22 11.51
C ASP A 171 10.11 -21.18 11.71
N HIS A 172 10.34 -20.35 10.69
CA HIS A 172 11.25 -19.23 10.74
C HIS A 172 10.79 -18.17 11.75
N ALA A 173 9.51 -17.78 11.72
CA ALA A 173 8.95 -16.81 12.65
C ALA A 173 9.05 -17.25 14.12
N LEU A 174 8.90 -18.55 14.40
CA LEU A 174 9.01 -19.14 15.74
C LEU A 174 10.45 -19.34 16.22
N THR A 175 11.45 -19.24 15.34
CA THR A 175 12.84 -19.52 15.70
C THR A 175 13.35 -18.59 16.80
N GLY A 176 13.72 -19.19 17.93
CA GLY A 176 14.24 -18.51 19.12
C GLY A 176 13.17 -17.91 20.06
N LEU A 177 11.89 -18.05 19.73
CA LEU A 177 10.80 -17.59 20.60
C LEU A 177 10.52 -18.58 21.73
N ASP A 178 10.08 -18.07 22.86
CA ASP A 178 9.63 -18.84 24.03
C ASP A 178 8.09 -18.70 24.17
N PRO A 179 7.31 -19.79 24.09
CA PRO A 179 5.86 -19.75 24.30
C PRO A 179 5.44 -19.02 25.56
N ALA A 180 6.18 -19.18 26.66
CA ALA A 180 5.82 -18.59 27.96
C ALA A 180 5.94 -17.06 27.99
N THR A 181 6.63 -16.45 27.02
CA THR A 181 6.80 -15.00 26.92
C THR A 181 6.39 -14.41 25.57
N THR A 182 5.65 -15.17 24.76
CA THR A 182 5.18 -14.77 23.43
C THR A 182 3.67 -14.52 23.41
N LEU A 183 3.25 -13.38 22.86
CA LEU A 183 1.85 -13.10 22.50
C LEU A 183 1.62 -13.44 21.03
N VAL A 184 0.67 -14.34 20.73
CA VAL A 184 0.28 -14.64 19.34
C VAL A 184 -0.91 -13.78 18.95
N ILE A 185 -0.83 -13.09 17.82
CA ILE A 185 -1.90 -12.24 17.28
C ILE A 185 -2.34 -12.78 15.93
N GLY A 186 -3.56 -13.30 15.84
CA GLY A 186 -4.17 -13.76 14.60
C GLY A 186 -5.09 -12.71 13.98
N VAL A 187 -4.86 -12.34 12.72
CA VAL A 187 -5.64 -11.30 12.03
C VAL A 187 -6.30 -11.86 10.77
N SER A 188 -7.60 -12.12 10.84
CA SER A 188 -8.39 -12.61 9.70
C SER A 188 -9.79 -12.04 9.73
N LYS A 189 -10.12 -11.16 8.77
CA LYS A 189 -11.44 -10.50 8.70
C LYS A 189 -12.60 -11.50 8.67
N SER A 190 -12.50 -12.56 7.87
CA SER A 190 -13.55 -13.59 7.74
C SER A 190 -13.44 -14.70 8.80
N PHE A 191 -12.28 -14.79 9.45
CA PHE A 191 -11.85 -15.95 10.24
C PHE A 191 -12.04 -17.28 9.51
N GLY A 192 -11.80 -17.27 8.19
CA GLY A 192 -11.92 -18.44 7.30
C GLY A 192 -10.80 -18.54 6.28
N THR A 193 -9.80 -17.66 6.36
CA THR A 193 -8.63 -17.67 5.49
C THR A 193 -7.78 -18.89 5.81
N GLU A 194 -7.58 -19.77 4.84
CA GLU A 194 -6.92 -21.06 5.05
C GLU A 194 -5.50 -20.90 5.59
N GLU A 195 -4.71 -20.03 4.96
CA GLU A 195 -3.30 -19.80 5.30
C GLU A 195 -3.17 -19.30 6.75
N THR A 196 -4.04 -18.36 7.14
CA THR A 196 -4.06 -17.81 8.51
C THR A 196 -4.51 -18.85 9.54
N LEU A 197 -5.55 -19.63 9.26
CA LEU A 197 -6.03 -20.67 10.18
C LEU A 197 -5.02 -21.80 10.33
N TYR A 198 -4.39 -22.23 9.24
CA TYR A 198 -3.31 -23.22 9.27
C TYR A 198 -2.17 -22.77 10.20
N ASN A 199 -1.71 -21.54 10.06
CA ASN A 199 -0.64 -21.00 10.89
C ASN A 199 -1.08 -20.77 12.34
N LEU A 200 -2.31 -20.33 12.59
CA LEU A 200 -2.85 -20.21 13.93
C LEU A 200 -2.96 -21.56 14.64
N ASP A 201 -3.41 -22.60 13.96
CA ASP A 201 -3.49 -23.97 14.52
C ASP A 201 -2.12 -24.48 14.91
N ARG A 202 -1.09 -24.24 14.08
CA ARG A 202 0.28 -24.63 14.38
C ARG A 202 0.89 -23.82 15.52
N ALA A 203 0.69 -22.51 15.52
CA ALA A 203 1.16 -21.63 16.60
C ALA A 203 0.48 -21.97 17.93
N ARG A 204 -0.84 -22.27 17.92
CA ARG A 204 -1.57 -22.74 19.10
C ARG A 204 -0.98 -24.04 19.64
N LYS A 205 -0.75 -25.05 18.80
CA LYS A 205 -0.12 -26.32 19.22
C LYS A 205 1.26 -26.09 19.83
N TRP A 206 2.05 -25.18 19.24
CA TRP A 206 3.35 -24.78 19.79
C TRP A 206 3.22 -24.13 21.17
N MET A 207 2.20 -23.28 21.38
CA MET A 207 1.88 -22.68 22.69
C MET A 207 1.42 -23.73 23.71
N GLU A 208 0.48 -24.59 23.32
CA GLU A 208 -0.11 -25.65 24.18
C GLU A 208 0.95 -26.65 24.64
N ALA A 209 1.95 -26.95 23.81
CA ALA A 209 3.06 -27.82 24.18
C ALA A 209 3.86 -27.30 25.40
N SER A 210 3.81 -25.99 25.68
CA SER A 210 4.49 -25.37 26.83
C SER A 210 3.54 -24.87 27.92
N LEU A 211 2.35 -24.41 27.56
CA LEU A 211 1.42 -23.72 28.48
C LEU A 211 0.16 -24.54 28.80
N GLY A 212 -0.06 -25.66 28.12
CA GLY A 212 -1.28 -26.46 28.29
C GLY A 212 -2.55 -25.65 27.98
N GLU A 213 -3.57 -25.81 28.82
CA GLU A 213 -4.89 -25.16 28.65
C GLU A 213 -4.82 -23.62 28.75
N GLU A 214 -3.78 -23.08 29.41
CA GLU A 214 -3.60 -21.64 29.58
C GLU A 214 -3.10 -20.94 28.30
N ALA A 215 -2.71 -21.68 27.26
CA ALA A 215 -2.16 -21.15 26.01
C ALA A 215 -3.05 -20.06 25.37
N GLY A 216 -4.37 -20.21 25.46
CA GLY A 216 -5.32 -19.23 24.89
C GLY A 216 -5.18 -17.83 25.48
N ARG A 217 -4.79 -17.71 26.76
CA ARG A 217 -4.63 -16.41 27.44
C ARG A 217 -3.50 -15.56 26.86
N GLN A 218 -2.65 -16.15 26.03
CA GLN A 218 -1.59 -15.47 25.27
C GLN A 218 -1.91 -15.43 23.77
N ILE A 219 -3.19 -15.52 23.39
CA ILE A 219 -3.67 -15.38 22.01
C ILE A 219 -4.62 -14.18 21.94
N ALA A 220 -4.38 -13.30 20.97
CA ALA A 220 -5.28 -12.25 20.56
C ALA A 220 -5.77 -12.49 19.13
N LEU A 221 -7.07 -12.38 18.89
CA LEU A 221 -7.68 -12.57 17.58
C LEU A 221 -8.36 -11.27 17.12
N VAL A 222 -8.15 -10.91 15.87
CA VAL A 222 -8.71 -9.72 15.23
C VAL A 222 -9.56 -10.14 14.04
N THR A 223 -10.87 -9.85 14.08
CA THR A 223 -11.82 -10.40 13.09
C THR A 223 -13.13 -9.61 13.01
N ALA A 224 -13.82 -9.73 11.87
CA ALA A 224 -15.22 -9.33 11.72
C ALA A 224 -16.21 -10.45 12.07
N ASN A 225 -15.69 -11.64 12.43
CA ASN A 225 -16.46 -12.85 12.71
C ASN A 225 -16.10 -13.41 14.11
N PRO A 226 -16.55 -12.72 15.18
CA PRO A 226 -16.21 -13.09 16.56
C PRO A 226 -16.71 -14.49 16.93
N GLU A 227 -17.83 -14.94 16.37
CA GLU A 227 -18.39 -16.26 16.66
C GLU A 227 -17.50 -17.40 16.16
N ARG A 228 -16.92 -17.27 14.95
CA ARG A 228 -15.92 -18.25 14.47
C ARG A 228 -14.63 -18.21 15.27
N ALA A 229 -14.16 -17.03 15.66
CA ALA A 229 -12.97 -16.90 16.48
C ALA A 229 -13.15 -17.53 17.88
N LYS A 230 -14.30 -17.30 18.53
CA LYS A 230 -14.65 -17.96 19.80
C LYS A 230 -14.78 -19.47 19.64
N ALA A 231 -15.44 -19.94 18.57
CA ALA A 231 -15.55 -21.37 18.30
C ALA A 231 -14.17 -22.02 18.09
N TRP A 232 -13.25 -21.31 17.44
CA TRP A 232 -11.87 -21.76 17.29
C TRP A 232 -11.13 -21.80 18.63
N LEU A 233 -11.25 -20.76 19.48
CA LEU A 233 -10.66 -20.76 20.84
C LEU A 233 -11.20 -21.91 21.70
N GLY A 234 -12.48 -22.26 21.55
CA GLY A 234 -13.14 -23.30 22.32
C GLY A 234 -13.46 -22.81 23.74
N SER A 235 -13.10 -23.60 24.75
CA SER A 235 -13.22 -23.21 26.17
C SER A 235 -12.07 -22.34 26.67
N ASN A 236 -11.04 -22.11 25.86
CA ASN A 236 -9.88 -21.35 26.26
C ASN A 236 -10.19 -19.84 26.25
N ASP A 237 -9.74 -19.14 27.29
CA ASP A 237 -9.74 -17.68 27.30
C ASP A 237 -8.85 -17.13 26.19
N GLY A 238 -9.14 -15.91 25.72
CA GLY A 238 -8.34 -15.23 24.71
C GLY A 238 -8.82 -13.80 24.49
N TYR A 239 -7.97 -12.96 23.89
CA TYR A 239 -8.35 -11.58 23.57
C TYR A 239 -9.02 -11.52 22.20
N LEU A 240 -10.08 -10.73 22.07
CA LEU A 240 -10.82 -10.57 20.83
C LEU A 240 -11.01 -9.09 20.52
N PHE A 241 -10.61 -8.70 19.31
CA PHE A 241 -10.72 -7.34 18.80
C PHE A 241 -11.50 -7.33 17.50
N ASP A 242 -12.32 -6.29 17.34
CA ASP A 242 -13.17 -6.15 16.16
C ASP A 242 -12.37 -5.61 14.96
N MET A 243 -12.77 -6.07 13.78
CA MET A 243 -12.34 -5.58 12.48
C MET A 243 -13.59 -5.32 11.63
N PRO A 244 -14.15 -4.10 11.66
CA PRO A 244 -15.48 -3.84 11.10
C PRO A 244 -15.61 -4.20 9.62
N LEU A 245 -16.77 -4.73 9.23
CA LEU A 245 -17.05 -5.10 7.84
C LEU A 245 -16.87 -3.95 6.82
N PRO A 246 -17.23 -2.69 7.12
CA PRO A 246 -16.98 -1.54 6.24
C PRO A 246 -15.50 -1.15 6.06
N VAL A 247 -14.56 -1.82 6.73
CA VAL A 247 -13.12 -1.60 6.60
C VAL A 247 -12.54 -2.69 5.70
N GLY A 248 -12.21 -2.35 4.45
CA GLY A 248 -11.59 -3.29 3.50
C GLY A 248 -10.22 -3.78 3.99
N GLY A 249 -9.83 -5.01 3.65
CA GLY A 249 -8.57 -5.60 4.13
C GLY A 249 -7.34 -4.74 3.80
N ARG A 250 -7.20 -4.33 2.54
CA ARG A 250 -6.11 -3.44 2.10
C ARG A 250 -6.19 -1.99 2.62
N PHE A 251 -7.29 -1.64 3.28
CA PHE A 251 -7.53 -0.37 3.97
C PHE A 251 -7.57 -0.53 5.51
N SER A 252 -7.11 -1.67 6.04
CA SER A 252 -7.30 -2.03 7.45
C SER A 252 -6.14 -1.70 8.36
N LEU A 253 -5.05 -1.16 7.81
CA LEU A 253 -3.84 -0.74 8.52
C LEU A 253 -4.15 0.12 9.76
N TRP A 254 -5.22 0.91 9.72
CA TRP A 254 -5.64 1.82 10.79
C TRP A 254 -6.37 1.14 11.96
N SER A 255 -6.79 -0.12 11.78
CA SER A 255 -7.65 -0.84 12.71
C SER A 255 -6.85 -1.69 13.70
N SER A 256 -7.55 -2.46 14.52
CA SER A 256 -6.99 -3.52 15.37
C SER A 256 -6.15 -4.54 14.60
N ALA A 257 -6.24 -4.60 13.26
CA ALA A 257 -5.33 -5.40 12.44
C ALA A 257 -3.85 -5.04 12.67
N SER A 258 -3.56 -3.83 13.15
CA SER A 258 -2.21 -3.38 13.50
C SER A 258 -1.91 -3.47 15.01
N LEU A 259 -2.63 -4.28 15.79
CA LEU A 259 -2.40 -4.45 17.23
C LEU A 259 -0.95 -4.78 17.57
N ALA A 260 -0.31 -5.67 16.79
CA ALA A 260 1.12 -5.96 16.91
C ALA A 260 1.99 -4.69 16.84
N CYS A 261 1.68 -3.76 15.93
CA CYS A 261 2.38 -2.50 15.79
C CYS A 261 2.08 -1.53 16.94
N MET A 262 0.83 -1.48 17.41
CA MET A 262 0.46 -0.66 18.58
C MET A 262 1.23 -1.07 19.84
N ILE A 263 1.47 -2.38 20.00
CA ILE A 263 2.30 -2.95 21.07
C ILE A 263 3.78 -2.63 20.83
N TYR A 264 4.28 -2.98 19.65
CA TYR A 264 5.70 -2.87 19.30
C TYR A 264 6.18 -1.41 19.32
N LEU A 265 5.44 -0.47 18.74
CA LEU A 265 5.84 0.93 18.58
C LEU A 265 5.30 1.90 19.63
N LYS A 266 4.47 1.40 20.56
CA LYS A 266 3.69 2.20 21.50
C LYS A 266 2.45 2.85 20.90
N ALA A 267 1.39 2.91 21.70
CA ALA A 267 0.11 3.46 21.28
C ALA A 267 0.25 4.92 20.79
N GLY A 268 1.07 5.74 21.46
CA GLY A 268 1.30 7.14 21.07
C GLY A 268 1.89 7.31 19.67
N THR A 269 2.80 6.42 19.25
CA THR A 269 3.35 6.43 17.88
C THR A 269 2.25 6.11 16.87
N PHE A 270 1.42 5.11 17.14
CA PHE A 270 0.30 4.75 16.27
C PHE A 270 -0.76 5.86 16.21
N GLU A 271 -1.04 6.54 17.33
CA GLU A 271 -1.95 7.69 17.36
C GLU A 271 -1.44 8.86 16.52
N ALA A 272 -0.12 9.10 16.49
CA ALA A 272 0.48 10.08 15.59
C ALA A 272 0.30 9.67 14.11
N ILE A 273 0.44 8.38 13.77
CA ILE A 273 0.10 7.86 12.43
C ILE A 273 -1.36 8.15 12.08
N LEU A 274 -2.30 7.86 12.99
CA LEU A 274 -3.73 8.14 12.79
C LEU A 274 -3.99 9.63 12.59
N LYS A 275 -3.32 10.49 13.37
CA LYS A 275 -3.46 11.95 13.27
C LYS A 275 -3.06 12.46 11.88
N GLY A 276 -1.88 12.09 11.38
CA GLY A 276 -1.43 12.56 10.07
C GLY A 276 -2.33 12.06 8.93
N ALA A 277 -2.84 10.83 9.04
CA ALA A 277 -3.82 10.32 8.10
C ALA A 277 -5.15 11.10 8.14
N ALA A 278 -5.59 11.55 9.32
CA ALA A 278 -6.74 12.43 9.47
C ALA A 278 -6.52 13.83 8.86
N ASP A 279 -5.28 14.34 8.90
CA ASP A 279 -4.94 15.63 8.27
C ASP A 279 -5.08 15.54 6.73
N MET A 280 -4.72 14.41 6.12
CA MET A 280 -4.94 14.16 4.69
C MET A 280 -6.44 13.92 4.37
N ASP A 281 -7.19 13.25 5.26
CA ASP A 281 -8.65 13.13 5.11
C ASP A 281 -9.33 14.51 5.09
N ALA A 282 -8.91 15.42 5.97
CA ALA A 282 -9.42 16.78 6.04
C ALA A 282 -9.15 17.56 4.75
N HIS A 283 -7.92 17.46 4.21
CA HIS A 283 -7.58 18.01 2.90
C HIS A 283 -8.49 17.45 1.81
N THR A 284 -8.58 16.13 1.74
CA THR A 284 -9.34 15.42 0.70
C THR A 284 -10.82 15.78 0.71
N ARG A 285 -11.39 15.97 1.91
CA ARG A 285 -12.79 16.34 2.09
C ARG A 285 -13.11 17.76 1.65
N SER A 286 -12.17 18.69 1.80
CA SER A 286 -12.46 20.14 1.74
C SER A 286 -11.82 20.88 0.57
N ALA A 287 -10.67 20.41 0.08
CA ALA A 287 -9.95 21.08 -1.00
C ALA A 287 -10.69 20.92 -2.34
N PRO A 288 -10.82 21.99 -3.14
CA PRO A 288 -11.43 21.92 -4.48
C PRO A 288 -10.60 21.03 -5.40
N LEU A 289 -11.22 20.41 -6.41
CA LEU A 289 -10.57 19.46 -7.33
C LEU A 289 -9.19 19.92 -7.85
N ALA A 290 -9.05 21.21 -8.20
CA ALA A 290 -7.80 21.76 -8.72
C ALA A 290 -6.64 21.74 -7.71
N GLU A 291 -6.93 21.81 -6.41
CA GLU A 291 -5.93 21.84 -5.32
C GLU A 291 -5.89 20.52 -4.54
N ASN A 292 -6.83 19.61 -4.80
CA ASN A 292 -6.98 18.36 -4.08
C ASN A 292 -5.91 17.34 -4.54
N LEU A 293 -4.79 17.26 -3.80
CA LEU A 293 -3.65 16.41 -4.13
C LEU A 293 -4.02 14.95 -4.51
N PRO A 294 -4.80 14.18 -3.71
CA PRO A 294 -5.20 12.84 -4.12
C PRO A 294 -5.99 12.79 -5.43
N MET A 295 -6.92 13.72 -5.66
CA MET A 295 -7.68 13.77 -6.91
C MET A 295 -6.80 14.12 -8.12
N ARG A 296 -5.86 15.06 -7.95
CA ARG A 296 -4.91 15.44 -9.00
C ARG A 296 -3.99 14.28 -9.38
N LEU A 297 -3.50 13.52 -8.40
CA LEU A 297 -2.71 12.32 -8.66
C LEU A 297 -3.54 11.20 -9.30
N ALA A 298 -4.82 11.06 -8.95
CA ALA A 298 -5.73 10.10 -9.59
C ALA A 298 -6.01 10.46 -11.06
N LEU A 299 -6.20 11.75 -11.38
CA LEU A 299 -6.31 12.23 -12.76
C LEU A 299 -5.03 11.92 -13.55
N LEU A 300 -3.86 12.07 -12.92
CA LEU A 300 -2.59 11.73 -13.54
C LEU A 300 -2.45 10.21 -13.80
N ASP A 301 -2.89 9.36 -12.88
CA ASP A 301 -2.91 7.90 -13.10
C ASP A 301 -3.82 7.53 -14.27
N PHE A 302 -5.03 8.09 -14.29
CA PHE A 302 -5.99 7.91 -15.37
C PHE A 302 -5.43 8.39 -16.72
N TRP A 303 -4.83 9.58 -16.76
CA TRP A 303 -4.16 10.13 -17.94
C TRP A 303 -3.05 9.21 -18.46
N ASN A 304 -2.14 8.81 -17.57
CA ASN A 304 -1.00 7.99 -17.92
C ASN A 304 -1.43 6.61 -18.43
N ALA A 305 -2.35 5.94 -17.74
CA ALA A 305 -2.78 4.59 -18.09
C ALA A 305 -3.70 4.56 -19.32
N SER A 306 -4.71 5.44 -19.36
CA SER A 306 -5.80 5.34 -20.32
C SER A 306 -5.58 6.11 -21.61
N PHE A 307 -4.79 7.20 -21.58
CA PHE A 307 -4.54 8.04 -22.76
C PHE A 307 -3.09 7.98 -23.24
N LEU A 308 -2.13 8.00 -22.31
CA LEU A 308 -0.71 7.82 -22.65
C LEU A 308 -0.28 6.35 -22.76
N GLU A 309 -1.19 5.41 -22.46
CA GLU A 309 -1.02 3.95 -22.59
C GLU A 309 0.21 3.42 -21.83
N ARG A 310 0.46 4.01 -20.66
CA ARG A 310 1.52 3.59 -19.74
C ARG A 310 0.97 2.49 -18.82
N SER A 311 1.25 1.24 -19.18
CA SER A 311 0.77 0.06 -18.45
C SER A 311 1.53 -0.28 -17.16
N MET A 312 2.56 0.51 -16.82
CA MET A 312 3.38 0.33 -15.62
C MET A 312 3.61 1.68 -14.96
N ARG A 313 3.75 1.69 -13.64
CA ARG A 313 4.24 2.81 -12.84
C ARG A 313 5.34 2.30 -11.92
N VAL A 314 6.45 3.03 -11.80
CA VAL A 314 7.53 2.70 -10.87
C VAL A 314 7.56 3.68 -9.71
N MET A 315 7.53 3.17 -8.48
CA MET A 315 7.70 3.97 -7.26
C MET A 315 9.14 3.88 -6.77
N LEU A 316 9.74 5.04 -6.54
CA LEU A 316 11.14 5.17 -6.13
C LEU A 316 11.18 5.93 -4.79
N ALA A 317 11.25 5.18 -3.70
CA ALA A 317 11.23 5.74 -2.36
C ALA A 317 12.65 6.13 -1.93
N TYR A 318 12.96 7.43 -1.94
CA TYR A 318 14.19 7.99 -1.39
C TYR A 318 14.01 8.25 0.11
N SER A 319 13.76 7.15 0.82
CA SER A 319 13.65 7.04 2.27
C SER A 319 13.66 5.56 2.63
N HIS A 320 14.62 5.12 3.45
CA HIS A 320 14.72 3.70 3.84
C HIS A 320 13.48 3.22 4.60
N ARG A 321 12.84 4.10 5.38
CA ARG A 321 11.60 3.82 6.11
C ARG A 321 10.43 3.46 5.18
N LEU A 322 10.52 3.80 3.89
CA LEU A 322 9.47 3.57 2.89
C LEU A 322 9.79 2.39 1.97
N ARG A 323 10.79 1.55 2.31
CA ARG A 323 11.19 0.42 1.47
C ARG A 323 10.10 -0.61 1.20
N MET A 324 9.20 -0.81 2.17
CA MET A 324 8.06 -1.72 2.05
C MET A 324 6.84 -1.06 1.38
N LEU A 325 6.89 0.26 1.10
CA LEU A 325 5.76 0.99 0.54
C LEU A 325 5.32 0.44 -0.82
N PRO A 326 6.22 0.12 -1.79
CA PRO A 326 5.81 -0.48 -3.06
C PRO A 326 5.01 -1.78 -2.88
N THR A 327 5.43 -2.65 -1.96
CA THR A 327 4.74 -3.92 -1.68
C THR A 327 3.34 -3.68 -1.10
N TYR A 328 3.20 -2.74 -0.17
CA TYR A 328 1.89 -2.36 0.37
C TYR A 328 0.98 -1.79 -0.73
N LEU A 329 1.50 -0.88 -1.55
CA LEU A 329 0.73 -0.21 -2.60
C LEU A 329 0.37 -1.14 -3.76
N GLN A 330 1.16 -2.18 -4.03
CA GLN A 330 0.78 -3.22 -4.98
C GLN A 330 -0.57 -3.82 -4.61
N GLN A 331 -0.77 -4.17 -3.34
CA GLN A 331 -2.07 -4.65 -2.90
C GLN A 331 -3.11 -3.52 -2.94
N LEU A 332 -2.82 -2.35 -2.36
CA LEU A 332 -3.79 -1.26 -2.26
C LEU A 332 -4.34 -0.87 -3.64
N GLU A 333 -3.48 -0.65 -4.63
CA GLU A 333 -3.89 -0.14 -5.93
C GLU A 333 -4.30 -1.26 -6.90
N MET A 334 -3.51 -2.32 -7.02
CA MET A 334 -3.76 -3.35 -8.04
C MET A 334 -4.95 -4.23 -7.66
N GLU A 335 -5.17 -4.54 -6.38
CA GLU A 335 -6.36 -5.29 -5.95
C GLU A 335 -7.63 -4.43 -5.99
N SER A 336 -7.50 -3.11 -5.75
CA SER A 336 -8.65 -2.18 -5.86
C SER A 336 -9.06 -1.96 -7.31
N ASN A 337 -8.11 -1.54 -8.16
CA ASN A 337 -8.38 -0.97 -9.47
C ASN A 337 -7.89 -1.83 -10.65
N GLY A 338 -7.26 -2.98 -10.39
CA GLY A 338 -6.96 -4.02 -11.39
C GLY A 338 -8.21 -4.77 -11.82
N LYS A 339 -9.20 -4.04 -12.33
CA LYS A 339 -10.53 -4.54 -12.71
C LYS A 339 -10.77 -4.28 -14.19
N SER A 340 -11.64 -5.08 -14.79
CA SER A 340 -12.06 -4.94 -16.19
C SER A 340 -13.53 -4.52 -16.34
N VAL A 341 -14.32 -4.63 -15.28
CA VAL A 341 -15.79 -4.42 -15.31
C VAL A 341 -16.20 -3.55 -14.13
N GLY A 342 -17.04 -2.56 -14.40
CA GLY A 342 -17.63 -1.69 -13.39
C GLY A 342 -18.82 -2.34 -12.67
N PRO A 343 -19.35 -1.72 -11.61
CA PRO A 343 -20.40 -2.31 -10.77
C PRO A 343 -21.74 -2.56 -11.49
N GLY A 344 -21.98 -1.89 -12.62
CA GLY A 344 -23.15 -2.14 -13.49
C GLY A 344 -22.98 -3.33 -14.45
N GLY A 345 -21.87 -4.09 -14.36
CA GLY A 345 -21.57 -5.17 -15.29
C GLY A 345 -21.05 -4.71 -16.66
N VAL A 346 -20.78 -3.42 -16.82
CA VAL A 346 -20.27 -2.82 -18.05
C VAL A 346 -18.74 -2.85 -18.04
N PRO A 347 -18.07 -3.40 -19.07
CA PRO A 347 -16.63 -3.34 -19.19
C PRO A 347 -16.13 -1.88 -19.19
N SER A 348 -14.99 -1.62 -18.54
CA SER A 348 -14.37 -0.31 -18.63
C SER A 348 -13.91 -0.06 -20.07
N PRO A 349 -14.20 1.10 -20.67
CA PRO A 349 -13.73 1.43 -22.02
C PRO A 349 -12.23 1.80 -22.05
N TYR A 350 -11.59 1.88 -20.88
CA TYR A 350 -10.21 2.29 -20.71
C TYR A 350 -9.32 1.14 -20.20
N SER A 351 -8.02 1.25 -20.45
CA SER A 351 -7.04 0.51 -19.65
C SER A 351 -7.06 1.07 -18.22
N THR A 352 -7.21 0.18 -17.25
CA THR A 352 -7.36 0.51 -15.82
C THR A 352 -5.99 0.54 -15.12
N ALA A 353 -5.92 0.22 -13.83
CA ALA A 353 -4.70 0.43 -13.04
C ALA A 353 -3.44 -0.19 -13.69
N PRO A 354 -2.33 0.57 -13.75
CA PRO A 354 -1.06 0.04 -14.24
C PRO A 354 -0.48 -0.96 -13.24
N ALA A 355 0.42 -1.81 -13.72
CA ALA A 355 1.25 -2.62 -12.83
C ALA A 355 2.17 -1.71 -12.02
N LEU A 356 2.09 -1.79 -10.69
CA LEU A 356 2.94 -1.04 -9.77
C LEU A 356 4.11 -1.91 -9.32
N TRP A 357 5.30 -1.33 -9.37
CA TRP A 357 6.51 -1.95 -8.83
C TRP A 357 7.47 -0.85 -8.38
N GLY A 358 8.59 -1.21 -7.76
CA GLY A 358 9.52 -0.21 -7.30
C GLY A 358 10.42 -0.70 -6.18
N GLY A 359 11.05 0.25 -5.53
CA GLY A 359 12.01 0.00 -4.46
C GLY A 359 12.64 1.29 -3.96
N GLU A 360 13.67 1.12 -3.14
CA GLU A 360 14.36 2.22 -2.50
C GLU A 360 15.34 2.93 -3.45
N GLY A 361 15.37 4.26 -3.38
CA GLY A 361 16.52 5.04 -3.82
C GLY A 361 17.56 5.12 -2.70
N SER A 362 18.87 4.94 -2.94
CA SER A 362 19.54 4.73 -4.23
C SER A 362 19.72 3.26 -4.63
N VAL A 363 19.29 2.29 -3.82
CA VAL A 363 19.49 0.84 -4.08
C VAL A 363 19.00 0.43 -5.48
N GLY A 364 17.81 0.89 -5.87
CA GLY A 364 17.24 0.64 -7.19
C GLY A 364 18.07 1.19 -8.33
N GLN A 365 18.86 2.27 -8.11
CA GLN A 365 19.78 2.83 -9.12
C GLN A 365 20.82 1.80 -9.56
N HIS A 366 21.23 0.93 -8.65
CA HIS A 366 22.20 -0.13 -8.87
C HIS A 366 21.55 -1.48 -9.23
N SER A 367 20.27 -1.48 -9.61
CA SER A 367 19.53 -2.69 -10.00
C SER A 367 18.87 -2.51 -11.37
N TYR A 368 17.81 -1.70 -11.45
CA TYR A 368 16.96 -1.63 -12.64
C TYR A 368 16.93 -0.24 -13.32
N HIS A 369 17.66 0.76 -12.80
CA HIS A 369 17.67 2.08 -13.44
C HIS A 369 18.35 2.10 -14.81
N GLN A 370 19.24 1.17 -15.11
CA GLN A 370 19.73 0.93 -16.47
C GLN A 370 18.56 0.76 -17.45
N TRP A 371 17.59 -0.09 -17.08
CA TRP A 371 16.39 -0.30 -17.87
C TRP A 371 15.48 0.93 -17.86
N LEU A 372 15.35 1.61 -16.72
CA LEU A 372 14.57 2.86 -16.65
C LEU A 372 15.13 3.93 -17.58
N HIS A 373 16.44 4.04 -17.78
CA HIS A 373 17.06 5.09 -18.60
C HIS A 373 17.20 4.75 -20.08
N GLN A 374 17.61 3.51 -20.39
CA GLN A 374 17.98 3.11 -21.75
C GLN A 374 17.13 1.96 -22.30
N GLY A 375 16.21 1.41 -21.51
CA GLY A 375 15.26 0.40 -21.98
C GLY A 375 14.31 0.96 -23.05
N SER A 376 13.82 0.09 -23.93
CA SER A 376 12.93 0.47 -25.05
C SER A 376 11.52 0.87 -24.62
N ARG A 377 11.15 0.67 -23.35
CA ARG A 377 9.86 1.06 -22.78
C ARG A 377 10.06 2.27 -21.87
N SER A 378 9.10 3.19 -21.90
CA SER A 378 9.00 4.29 -20.95
C SER A 378 8.01 3.92 -19.84
N VAL A 379 8.42 4.11 -18.59
CA VAL A 379 7.61 3.89 -17.40
C VAL A 379 7.57 5.18 -16.60
N PRO A 380 6.38 5.78 -16.38
CA PRO A 380 6.23 6.89 -15.47
C PRO A 380 6.80 6.55 -14.09
N SER A 381 7.69 7.40 -13.61
CA SER A 381 8.34 7.26 -12.32
C SER A 381 7.68 8.15 -11.27
N GLU A 382 7.60 7.68 -10.04
CA GLU A 382 7.16 8.49 -8.91
C GLU A 382 8.24 8.47 -7.84
N PHE A 383 8.90 9.62 -7.68
CA PHE A 383 9.90 9.81 -6.64
C PHE A 383 9.22 10.27 -5.35
N ILE A 384 9.55 9.63 -4.23
CA ILE A 384 9.15 10.07 -2.90
C ILE A 384 10.41 10.37 -2.10
N LEU A 385 10.73 11.64 -1.92
CA LEU A 385 11.86 12.09 -1.09
C LEU A 385 11.36 12.48 0.30
N ALA A 386 11.61 11.61 1.28
CA ALA A 386 11.17 11.84 2.64
C ALA A 386 12.18 11.26 3.66
N PRO A 387 13.43 11.76 3.67
CA PRO A 387 14.41 11.31 4.64
C PRO A 387 14.06 11.81 6.06
N ASP A 388 14.71 11.18 7.03
CA ASP A 388 14.70 11.61 8.42
C ASP A 388 15.73 12.74 8.60
N PHE A 389 15.28 13.98 8.41
CA PHE A 389 16.14 15.18 8.27
C PHE A 389 17.02 15.50 9.49
N ASP A 390 16.71 14.94 10.66
CA ASP A 390 17.46 15.17 11.90
C ASP A 390 18.64 14.20 12.10
N ARG A 391 18.90 13.30 11.14
CA ARG A 391 19.98 12.31 11.21
C ARG A 391 21.33 12.86 10.74
N ASP A 392 21.77 12.44 9.56
CA ASP A 392 23.08 12.76 8.99
C ASP A 392 22.92 13.72 7.80
N PRO A 393 23.29 15.00 7.96
CA PRO A 393 23.14 16.00 6.91
C PRO A 393 23.88 15.66 5.61
N GLU A 394 25.03 14.99 5.68
CA GLU A 394 25.81 14.61 4.49
C GLU A 394 25.08 13.53 3.70
N GLY A 395 24.68 12.44 4.38
CA GLY A 395 23.89 11.37 3.78
C GLY A 395 22.57 11.86 3.19
N ILE A 396 21.89 12.80 3.85
CA ILE A 396 20.63 13.39 3.37
C ILE A 396 20.85 14.25 2.13
N THR A 397 21.94 15.02 2.10
CA THR A 397 22.33 15.81 0.91
C THR A 397 22.61 14.87 -0.26
N ALA A 398 23.38 13.80 -0.05
CA ALA A 398 23.67 12.81 -1.07
C ALA A 398 22.40 12.12 -1.58
N LEU A 399 21.53 11.64 -0.69
CA LEU A 399 20.26 11.00 -1.05
C LEU A 399 19.36 11.93 -1.89
N THR A 400 19.27 13.19 -1.48
CA THR A 400 18.48 14.23 -2.17
C THR A 400 19.06 14.51 -3.56
N ALA A 401 20.39 14.68 -3.67
CA ALA A 401 21.07 14.90 -4.95
C ALA A 401 20.83 13.72 -5.91
N HIS A 402 20.93 12.49 -5.41
CA HIS A 402 20.62 11.29 -6.17
C HIS A 402 19.16 11.25 -6.65
N ALA A 403 18.19 11.60 -5.80
CA ALA A 403 16.77 11.65 -6.20
C ALA A 403 16.53 12.66 -7.33
N LEU A 404 17.04 13.88 -7.15
CA LEU A 404 16.86 14.98 -8.10
C LEU A 404 17.58 14.70 -9.43
N ALA A 405 18.82 14.21 -9.38
CA ALA A 405 19.58 13.87 -10.57
C ALA A 405 18.91 12.77 -11.40
N GLN A 406 18.34 11.74 -10.75
CA GLN A 406 17.62 10.69 -11.48
C GLN A 406 16.35 11.22 -12.16
N ALA A 407 15.56 12.03 -11.46
CA ALA A 407 14.38 12.68 -12.06
C ALA A 407 14.76 13.61 -13.23
N GLU A 408 15.88 14.31 -13.11
CA GLU A 408 16.39 15.18 -14.17
C GLU A 408 16.87 14.40 -15.40
N VAL A 409 17.72 13.39 -15.23
CA VAL A 409 18.25 12.58 -16.33
C VAL A 409 17.14 11.81 -17.05
N LEU A 410 16.13 11.31 -16.33
CA LEU A 410 14.97 10.65 -16.93
C LEU A 410 14.24 11.60 -17.91
N ALA A 411 14.05 12.87 -17.53
CA ALA A 411 13.38 13.84 -18.38
C ALA A 411 14.28 14.36 -19.51
N ASN A 412 15.51 14.75 -19.19
CA ASN A 412 16.37 15.53 -20.08
C ASN A 412 17.29 14.67 -20.96
N GLY A 413 17.65 13.48 -20.50
CA GLY A 413 18.61 12.61 -21.19
C GLY A 413 20.05 13.15 -21.19
N ARG A 414 20.84 12.60 -22.12
CA ARG A 414 22.22 12.96 -22.46
C ARG A 414 22.43 12.60 -23.93
N SER A 415 22.51 13.62 -24.77
CA SER A 415 22.63 13.54 -26.22
C SER A 415 23.99 12.97 -26.69
N LEU A 416 24.07 12.58 -27.96
CA LEU A 416 25.33 12.11 -28.54
C LEU A 416 26.37 13.24 -28.63
N GLU A 417 25.95 14.49 -28.88
CA GLU A 417 26.86 15.63 -28.86
C GLU A 417 27.45 15.84 -27.46
N GLU A 418 26.63 15.78 -26.40
CA GLU A 418 27.09 15.91 -25.01
C GLU A 418 28.07 14.79 -24.65
N VAL A 419 27.76 13.54 -24.99
CA VAL A 419 28.68 12.41 -24.76
C VAL A 419 30.03 12.63 -25.45
N LYS A 420 30.04 13.06 -26.72
CA LYS A 420 31.28 13.30 -27.48
C LYS A 420 32.06 14.52 -27.00
N ALA A 421 31.38 15.53 -26.45
CA ALA A 421 32.02 16.71 -25.89
C ALA A 421 32.68 16.42 -24.53
N GLU A 422 32.00 15.66 -23.66
CA GLU A 422 32.49 15.30 -22.33
C GLU A 422 33.55 14.19 -22.37
N GLU A 423 33.45 13.27 -23.34
CA GLU A 423 34.32 12.10 -23.47
C GLU A 423 34.83 11.96 -24.93
N PRO A 424 35.75 12.82 -25.39
CA PRO A 424 36.13 12.93 -26.81
C PRO A 424 36.89 11.71 -27.37
N ASP A 425 37.50 10.90 -26.51
CA ASP A 425 38.31 9.74 -26.92
C ASP A 425 37.47 8.47 -27.17
N LEU A 426 36.14 8.52 -26.99
CA LEU A 426 35.28 7.38 -27.23
C LEU A 426 35.12 7.08 -28.73
N SER A 427 35.12 5.78 -29.08
CA SER A 427 34.66 5.36 -30.41
C SER A 427 33.19 5.75 -30.62
N ASP A 428 32.80 5.99 -31.88
CA ASP A 428 31.42 6.36 -32.22
C ASP A 428 30.39 5.31 -31.75
N ALA A 429 30.76 4.03 -31.80
CA ALA A 429 29.92 2.94 -31.33
C ALA A 429 29.67 2.99 -29.81
N VAL A 430 30.71 3.30 -29.01
CA VAL A 430 30.58 3.42 -27.55
C VAL A 430 29.85 4.70 -27.18
N ALA A 431 30.13 5.81 -27.86
CA ALA A 431 29.43 7.08 -27.62
C ALA A 431 27.91 6.92 -27.79
N LYS A 432 27.46 6.22 -28.84
CA LYS A 432 26.03 5.90 -29.07
C LYS A 432 25.41 5.04 -27.96
N GLN A 433 26.18 4.14 -27.35
CA GLN A 433 25.70 3.31 -26.21
C GLN A 433 25.55 4.11 -24.92
N LYS A 434 26.25 5.24 -24.78
CA LYS A 434 26.17 6.14 -23.61
C LYS A 434 25.07 7.19 -23.70
N VAL A 435 24.36 7.27 -24.83
CA VAL A 435 23.23 8.19 -25.01
C VAL A 435 22.10 7.80 -24.07
N HIS A 436 21.56 8.79 -23.39
CA HIS A 436 20.32 8.68 -22.62
C HIS A 436 19.26 9.47 -23.40
N ALA A 437 18.22 8.79 -23.88
CA ALA A 437 17.23 9.43 -24.75
C ALA A 437 16.40 10.53 -24.05
N GLY A 438 16.33 10.52 -22.71
CA GLY A 438 15.41 11.38 -21.96
C GLY A 438 13.95 11.04 -22.27
N GLY A 439 13.05 12.01 -22.09
CA GLY A 439 11.65 11.84 -22.47
C GLY A 439 10.85 10.92 -21.54
N ARG A 440 11.34 10.63 -20.33
CA ARG A 440 10.70 9.71 -19.38
C ARG A 440 10.06 10.50 -18.25
N ALA A 441 8.73 10.40 -18.18
CA ALA A 441 7.94 11.20 -17.25
C ALA A 441 8.15 10.80 -15.79
N SER A 442 8.10 11.79 -14.90
CA SER A 442 8.19 11.57 -13.46
C SER A 442 7.33 12.55 -12.66
N SER A 443 6.76 12.08 -11.56
CA SER A 443 6.27 12.94 -10.47
C SER A 443 7.27 12.96 -9.32
N PHE A 444 7.36 14.08 -8.61
CA PHE A 444 8.27 14.22 -7.48
C PHE A 444 7.49 14.69 -6.25
N LEU A 445 7.34 13.79 -5.28
CA LEU A 445 6.70 14.05 -3.99
C LEU A 445 7.79 14.19 -2.93
N HIS A 446 7.66 15.17 -2.06
CA HIS A 446 8.56 15.31 -0.92
C HIS A 446 7.86 15.83 0.34
N HIS A 447 8.47 15.51 1.48
CA HIS A 447 8.07 16.01 2.79
C HIS A 447 9.32 16.52 3.51
N LYS A 448 9.22 17.62 4.26
CA LYS A 448 10.39 18.25 4.93
C LYS A 448 10.82 17.59 6.24
N ALA A 449 9.99 16.74 6.82
CA ALA A 449 10.27 16.01 8.06
C ALA A 449 9.48 14.70 8.08
N PHE A 450 10.14 13.56 7.92
CA PHE A 450 9.43 12.28 7.80
C PHE A 450 9.37 11.51 9.12
N GLY A 451 8.22 11.59 9.79
CA GLY A 451 7.89 10.85 11.01
C GLY A 451 6.50 10.19 10.95
N PRO A 452 5.98 9.69 12.07
CA PRO A 452 4.68 9.00 12.14
C PRO A 452 3.51 9.74 11.48
N GLU A 453 3.37 11.05 11.70
CA GLU A 453 2.31 11.85 11.08
C GLU A 453 2.48 11.93 9.55
N ALA A 454 3.70 12.19 9.06
CA ALA A 454 3.97 12.26 7.62
C ALA A 454 3.74 10.92 6.92
N PHE A 455 4.07 9.80 7.59
CA PHE A 455 3.74 8.46 7.11
C PHE A 455 2.21 8.28 7.03
N GLY A 456 1.48 8.62 8.08
CA GLY A 456 0.02 8.53 8.09
C GLY A 456 -0.64 9.30 6.95
N SER A 457 -0.21 10.55 6.74
CA SER A 457 -0.73 11.39 5.65
C SER A 457 -0.40 10.83 4.26
N LEU A 458 0.78 10.21 4.09
CA LEU A 458 1.17 9.56 2.84
C LEU A 458 0.29 8.34 2.52
N ILE A 459 0.07 7.45 3.49
CA ILE A 459 -0.76 6.26 3.25
C ILE A 459 -2.20 6.67 2.94
N ALA A 460 -2.77 7.62 3.69
CA ALA A 460 -4.10 8.16 3.39
C ALA A 460 -4.17 8.83 2.01
N LEU A 461 -3.12 9.53 1.58
CA LEU A 461 -3.03 10.09 0.23
C LEU A 461 -3.20 9.00 -0.85
N TYR A 462 -2.49 7.88 -0.71
CA TYR A 462 -2.59 6.77 -1.66
C TYR A 462 -3.94 6.05 -1.59
N GLU A 463 -4.57 5.92 -0.42
CA GLU A 463 -5.92 5.37 -0.29
C GLU A 463 -6.96 6.22 -1.05
N HIS A 464 -6.93 7.54 -0.86
CA HIS A 464 -7.84 8.46 -1.55
C HIS A 464 -7.56 8.52 -3.05
N ARG A 465 -6.29 8.59 -3.44
CA ARG A 465 -5.86 8.50 -4.85
C ARG A 465 -6.42 7.24 -5.51
N THR A 466 -6.33 6.09 -4.83
CA THR A 466 -6.86 4.82 -5.31
C THR A 466 -8.37 4.87 -5.50
N TYR A 467 -9.10 5.43 -4.53
CA TYR A 467 -10.56 5.59 -4.62
C TYR A 467 -10.97 6.46 -5.81
N PHE A 468 -10.36 7.63 -5.99
CA PHE A 468 -10.68 8.54 -7.09
C PHE A 468 -10.27 7.98 -8.45
N ALA A 469 -9.14 7.27 -8.56
CA ALA A 469 -8.75 6.61 -9.79
C ALA A 469 -9.77 5.53 -10.19
N GLY A 470 -10.26 4.75 -9.22
CA GLY A 470 -11.36 3.80 -9.43
C GLY A 470 -12.63 4.48 -9.94
N LYS A 471 -12.98 5.66 -9.40
CA LYS A 471 -14.13 6.46 -9.86
C LYS A 471 -13.98 6.92 -11.31
N LEU A 472 -12.79 7.38 -11.72
CA LEU A 472 -12.50 7.80 -13.10
C LEU A 472 -12.65 6.65 -14.10
N TRP A 473 -12.24 5.44 -13.73
CA TRP A 473 -12.41 4.24 -14.57
C TRP A 473 -13.81 3.61 -14.50
N GLY A 474 -14.71 4.13 -13.65
CA GLY A 474 -16.04 3.57 -13.43
C GLY A 474 -16.05 2.22 -12.70
N LEU A 475 -15.07 1.98 -11.82
CA LEU A 475 -14.85 0.72 -11.12
C LEU A 475 -15.36 0.73 -9.67
N ASN A 476 -15.44 -0.45 -9.07
CA ASN A 476 -15.56 -0.61 -7.62
C ASN A 476 -14.18 -0.89 -7.00
N PRO A 477 -13.56 0.06 -6.29
CA PRO A 477 -12.25 -0.13 -5.69
C PRO A 477 -12.27 -0.99 -4.41
N PHE A 478 -13.45 -1.35 -3.91
CA PHE A 478 -13.60 -2.00 -2.60
C PHE A 478 -13.90 -3.50 -2.64
N ASP A 479 -14.15 -4.08 -3.82
CA ASP A 479 -14.32 -5.53 -4.00
C ASP A 479 -13.05 -6.21 -4.55
N GLN A 480 -13.06 -7.55 -4.63
CA GLN A 480 -11.93 -8.34 -5.15
C GLN A 480 -12.34 -9.71 -5.71
N TRP A 481 -13.37 -9.79 -6.57
CA TRP A 481 -13.87 -11.08 -7.08
C TRP A 481 -12.82 -11.96 -7.79
N GLY A 482 -11.77 -11.34 -8.35
CA GLY A 482 -10.71 -12.03 -9.09
C GLY A 482 -9.93 -13.08 -8.28
N VAL A 483 -9.95 -13.02 -6.95
CA VAL A 483 -9.18 -13.96 -6.10
C VAL A 483 -9.94 -15.25 -5.74
N GLU A 484 -11.27 -15.28 -5.91
CA GLU A 484 -12.12 -16.37 -5.40
C GLU A 484 -12.00 -17.68 -6.20
N ARG A 485 -11.76 -17.58 -7.51
CA ARG A 485 -11.64 -18.76 -8.37
C ARG A 485 -10.41 -19.59 -8.05
N GLY A 486 -9.28 -18.93 -7.76
CA GLY A 486 -8.04 -19.59 -7.36
C GLY A 486 -8.21 -20.40 -6.07
N LYS A 487 -8.82 -19.79 -5.04
CA LYS A 487 -9.14 -20.47 -3.77
C LYS A 487 -10.01 -21.70 -3.98
N THR A 488 -11.07 -21.56 -4.77
CA THR A 488 -11.96 -22.70 -5.09
C THR A 488 -11.20 -23.82 -5.81
N MET A 489 -10.28 -23.48 -6.71
CA MET A 489 -9.48 -24.47 -7.44
C MET A 489 -8.49 -25.19 -6.52
N ALA A 490 -7.80 -24.47 -5.64
CA ALA A 490 -6.87 -25.06 -4.67
C ALA A 490 -7.56 -26.14 -3.80
N THR A 491 -8.76 -25.84 -3.27
CA THR A 491 -9.56 -26.82 -2.52
C THR A 491 -9.88 -28.09 -3.32
N ARG A 492 -10.16 -27.95 -4.62
CA ARG A 492 -10.46 -29.09 -5.51
C ARG A 492 -9.23 -29.93 -5.85
N LEU A 493 -8.04 -29.32 -5.85
CA LEU A 493 -6.79 -30.01 -6.17
C LEU A 493 -6.20 -30.81 -5.00
N LYS A 494 -6.52 -30.46 -3.75
CA LYS A 494 -6.02 -31.16 -2.55
C LYS A 494 -6.28 -32.68 -2.56
N PRO A 495 -7.48 -33.19 -2.88
CA PRO A 495 -7.71 -34.63 -2.99
C PRO A 495 -6.86 -35.27 -4.08
N ALA A 496 -6.64 -34.58 -5.22
CA ALA A 496 -5.81 -35.10 -6.30
C ALA A 496 -4.32 -35.19 -5.90
N LEU A 497 -3.80 -34.18 -5.21
CA LEU A 497 -2.45 -34.19 -4.64
C LEU A 497 -2.26 -35.28 -3.56
N SER A 498 -3.35 -35.71 -2.93
CA SER A 498 -3.32 -36.79 -1.93
C SER A 498 -3.56 -38.18 -2.54
N GLY A 499 -3.60 -38.30 -3.87
CA GLY A 499 -3.85 -39.57 -4.58
C GLY A 499 -5.30 -40.06 -4.55
N ASN A 500 -6.23 -39.26 -4.03
CA ASN A 500 -7.65 -39.64 -3.87
C ASN A 500 -8.52 -39.31 -5.10
N ASN A 501 -7.98 -38.59 -6.09
CA ASN A 501 -8.66 -38.27 -7.35
C ASN A 501 -7.63 -37.89 -8.45
N THR A 502 -8.08 -37.71 -9.69
CA THR A 502 -7.30 -37.06 -10.76
C THR A 502 -7.77 -35.61 -10.94
N ALA A 503 -6.87 -34.68 -11.26
CA ALA A 503 -7.27 -33.32 -11.61
C ALA A 503 -7.92 -33.27 -13.01
N ASP A 504 -8.92 -32.40 -13.18
CA ASP A 504 -9.68 -32.30 -14.44
C ASP A 504 -8.85 -31.71 -15.59
N ASP A 505 -7.95 -30.77 -15.29
CA ASP A 505 -7.10 -30.12 -16.29
C ASP A 505 -5.90 -31.04 -16.66
N PRO A 506 -5.70 -31.38 -17.94
CA PRO A 506 -4.66 -32.34 -18.34
C PRO A 506 -3.24 -31.91 -17.99
N VAL A 507 -2.94 -30.62 -18.06
CA VAL A 507 -1.61 -30.09 -17.71
C VAL A 507 -1.39 -30.20 -16.21
N THR A 508 -2.38 -29.82 -15.41
CA THR A 508 -2.34 -29.94 -13.95
C THR A 508 -2.25 -31.41 -13.52
N ALA A 509 -2.98 -32.31 -14.17
CA ALA A 509 -2.90 -33.74 -13.87
C ALA A 509 -1.51 -34.33 -14.15
N ALA A 510 -0.89 -33.93 -15.27
CA ALA A 510 0.49 -34.33 -15.59
C ALA A 510 1.48 -33.80 -14.54
N LEU A 511 1.35 -32.54 -14.12
CA LEU A 511 2.21 -31.97 -13.08
C LEU A 511 2.04 -32.65 -11.71
N ILE A 512 0.81 -32.97 -11.31
CA ILE A 512 0.56 -33.72 -10.06
C ILE A 512 1.24 -35.09 -10.11
N LYS A 513 1.21 -35.76 -11.27
CA LYS A 513 1.89 -37.04 -11.46
C LYS A 513 3.42 -36.91 -11.35
N ASP A 514 4.00 -35.82 -11.84
CA ASP A 514 5.45 -35.60 -11.75
C ASP A 514 5.91 -35.20 -10.33
N LEU A 515 5.01 -34.67 -9.50
CA LEU A 515 5.28 -34.29 -8.11
C LEU A 515 5.16 -35.44 -7.09
N GLY A 516 4.43 -36.50 -7.43
CA GLY A 516 4.22 -37.70 -6.58
C GLY A 516 5.15 -38.83 -6.95
#